data_AF-A0A3R8RY83-F1
#
_entry.id   AF-A0A3R8RY83-F1
#
_cell.length_a   1.000
_cell.length_b   1.000
_cell.length_c   1.000
_cell.angle_alpha   90.00
_cell.angle_beta   90.00
_cell.angle_gamma   90.00
#
_symmetry.space_group_name_H-M   'P 1'
#
loop_
_entity.id
_entity.type
_entity.pdbx_description
1 polymer ?
#
loop_
_entity_poly.entity_id
_entity_poly.type
_entity_poly.pdbx_seq_one_letter_code
_entity_poly.pdbx_strand_id
1 'polypeptide(L)'
;MAAVAVAALGGVSFFGASASEAAPGPAGHASSTPAPAPASAVAERSVSAHRQAPQVVTRVIGKGRVDGHRWSVALEFHRTLPKGYALPTLPDGASAPGTSLLCQRMYIGGVRIDHQGGPWSDCQPVTGTNDPAPAGEMGLWGLHDKGTDGTRLMVANPEPDVAYGLITLTNGHQIKATTVTVPGTTYRAWAAPVPDGRTIAAVDQYDDHHHRLTHDTNWH
;
A
#
# COMPACT_ATOMS: atom_id res chain seq x y z
N MET A 1 -29.12 21.81 -39.55
CA MET A 1 -30.45 21.24 -39.87
C MET A 1 -30.26 19.81 -40.36
N ALA A 2 -31.25 18.94 -40.07
CA ALA A 2 -31.34 17.49 -40.29
C ALA A 2 -30.51 16.63 -39.30
N ALA A 3 -31.02 15.81 -38.35
CA ALA A 3 -32.27 15.08 -38.07
C ALA A 3 -32.11 13.54 -38.16
N VAL A 4 -32.12 12.88 -36.98
CA VAL A 4 -32.87 11.65 -36.53
C VAL A 4 -32.64 10.32 -37.33
N ALA A 5 -32.62 9.07 -36.83
CA ALA A 5 -33.22 8.33 -35.69
C ALA A 5 -32.36 7.05 -35.37
N VAL A 6 -32.21 6.55 -34.13
CA VAL A 6 -33.06 5.67 -33.27
C VAL A 6 -33.06 4.15 -33.58
N ALA A 7 -32.76 3.40 -32.49
CA ALA A 7 -33.16 2.04 -32.06
C ALA A 7 -32.45 0.76 -32.57
N ALA A 8 -32.02 -0.07 -31.61
CA ALA A 8 -32.67 -1.37 -31.34
C ALA A 8 -32.33 -1.93 -29.95
N LEU A 9 -33.37 -2.42 -29.27
CA LEU A 9 -33.40 -3.20 -28.03
C LEU A 9 -33.14 -4.70 -28.31
N GLY A 10 -32.65 -5.44 -27.31
CA GLY A 10 -32.74 -6.91 -27.22
C GLY A 10 -31.47 -7.51 -26.61
N GLY A 11 -31.51 -8.41 -25.61
CA GLY A 11 -32.62 -9.09 -24.98
C GLY A 11 -32.17 -9.73 -23.66
N VAL A 12 -33.15 -9.97 -22.79
CA VAL A 12 -33.08 -10.76 -21.55
C VAL A 12 -33.11 -12.25 -21.93
N SER A 13 -32.52 -13.13 -21.09
CA SER A 13 -32.88 -14.56 -20.82
C SER A 13 -31.64 -15.43 -20.62
N PHE A 14 -31.51 -16.45 -19.77
CA PHE A 14 -32.22 -17.04 -18.62
C PHE A 14 -31.17 -17.99 -17.96
N PHE A 15 -31.26 -18.14 -16.64
CA PHE A 15 -30.99 -19.31 -15.77
C PHE A 15 -30.09 -20.48 -16.25
N GLY A 16 -29.23 -20.92 -15.33
CA GLY A 16 -28.58 -22.23 -15.39
C GLY A 16 -28.04 -22.65 -14.03
N ALA A 17 -28.94 -22.92 -13.06
CA ALA A 17 -28.63 -23.75 -11.90
C ALA A 17 -28.76 -25.21 -12.32
N SER A 18 -27.79 -26.05 -11.95
CA SER A 18 -27.97 -27.50 -11.93
C SER A 18 -27.11 -28.10 -10.83
N ALA A 19 -27.79 -28.71 -9.87
CA ALA A 19 -27.24 -29.55 -8.84
C ALA A 19 -27.73 -30.99 -9.06
N SER A 20 -26.94 -31.92 -8.52
CA SER A 20 -27.28 -33.31 -8.14
C SER A 20 -27.29 -34.35 -9.26
N GLU A 21 -26.55 -35.44 -9.08
CA GLU A 21 -27.16 -36.68 -8.59
C GLU A 21 -26.10 -37.68 -8.07
N ALA A 22 -26.46 -38.35 -6.98
CA ALA A 22 -25.79 -39.49 -6.42
C ALA A 22 -26.31 -40.78 -7.07
N ALA A 23 -25.47 -41.82 -7.15
CA ALA A 23 -25.88 -43.17 -7.54
C ALA A 23 -25.73 -44.15 -6.34
N PRO A 24 -26.63 -45.14 -6.16
CA PRO A 24 -26.69 -46.00 -4.97
C PRO A 24 -26.24 -47.46 -5.21
N GLY A 25 -25.98 -48.18 -4.10
CA GLY A 25 -26.12 -49.65 -3.97
C GLY A 25 -24.99 -50.37 -3.21
N PRO A 26 -25.19 -51.63 -2.74
CA PRO A 26 -26.25 -52.06 -1.81
C PRO A 26 -25.77 -53.02 -0.67
N ALA A 27 -26.70 -53.22 0.30
CA ALA A 27 -27.00 -54.43 1.08
C ALA A 27 -26.12 -54.92 2.28
N GLY A 28 -26.73 -54.84 3.48
CA GLY A 28 -26.97 -56.01 4.36
C GLY A 28 -26.15 -56.12 5.65
N HIS A 29 -26.79 -55.92 6.82
CA HIS A 29 -27.09 -56.96 7.83
C HIS A 29 -27.57 -56.35 9.19
N ALA A 30 -28.65 -56.96 9.68
CA ALA A 30 -29.27 -57.03 11.01
C ALA A 30 -28.81 -56.15 12.21
N SER A 31 -29.82 -55.51 12.81
CA SER A 31 -30.19 -55.48 14.24
C SER A 31 -29.12 -55.27 15.32
N SER A 32 -29.18 -54.11 15.98
CA SER A 32 -29.53 -53.99 17.42
C SER A 32 -29.42 -52.53 17.87
N THR A 33 -30.51 -51.96 18.35
CA THR A 33 -30.60 -50.62 18.96
C THR A 33 -29.97 -50.61 20.35
N PRO A 34 -29.12 -49.61 20.68
CA PRO A 34 -28.94 -49.19 22.07
C PRO A 34 -29.50 -47.77 22.30
N ALA A 35 -30.12 -47.59 23.46
CA ALA A 35 -30.72 -46.36 23.97
C ALA A 35 -29.77 -45.14 23.98
N PRO A 36 -30.31 -43.90 23.96
CA PRO A 36 -29.50 -42.69 23.85
C PRO A 36 -28.76 -42.37 25.15
N ALA A 37 -27.45 -42.29 25.09
CA ALA A 37 -26.62 -41.72 26.16
C ALA A 37 -26.69 -40.17 26.11
N PRO A 38 -26.64 -39.48 27.27
CA PRO A 38 -26.88 -38.05 27.35
C PRO A 38 -25.77 -37.26 26.66
N ALA A 39 -26.17 -36.30 25.83
CA ALA A 39 -25.29 -35.32 25.21
C ALA A 39 -24.51 -34.57 26.29
N SER A 40 -23.21 -34.86 26.40
CA SER A 40 -22.28 -33.99 27.11
C SER A 40 -22.19 -32.70 26.32
N ALA A 41 -22.90 -31.69 26.79
CA ALA A 41 -22.70 -30.30 26.41
C ALA A 41 -21.27 -29.91 26.80
N VAL A 42 -20.32 -30.17 25.91
CA VAL A 42 -19.04 -29.48 25.92
C VAL A 42 -19.39 -28.06 25.54
N ALA A 43 -19.56 -27.23 26.57
CA ALA A 43 -19.65 -25.79 26.41
C ALA A 43 -18.48 -25.35 25.54
N GLU A 44 -18.80 -24.97 24.30
CA GLU A 44 -17.92 -24.16 23.47
C GLU A 44 -17.67 -22.89 24.26
N ARG A 45 -16.58 -22.91 25.04
CA ARG A 45 -15.98 -21.71 25.59
C ARG A 45 -15.44 -20.97 24.37
N SER A 46 -16.34 -20.26 23.70
CA SER A 46 -16.05 -19.22 22.72
C SER A 46 -15.25 -18.16 23.48
N VAL A 47 -13.97 -18.42 23.66
CA VAL A 47 -13.00 -17.37 23.91
C VAL A 47 -13.06 -16.55 22.64
N SER A 48 -13.82 -15.45 22.68
CA SER A 48 -13.66 -14.38 21.72
C SER A 48 -12.20 -13.95 21.84
N ALA A 49 -11.33 -14.58 21.05
CA ALA A 49 -10.01 -14.09 20.79
C ALA A 49 -10.25 -12.71 20.19
N HIS A 50 -10.18 -11.68 21.03
CA HIS A 50 -10.00 -10.32 20.56
C HIS A 50 -8.78 -10.41 19.65
N ARG A 51 -9.04 -10.43 18.34
CA ARG A 51 -8.01 -10.54 17.31
C ARG A 51 -7.17 -9.29 17.47
N GLN A 52 -6.08 -9.39 18.23
CA GLN A 52 -5.19 -8.27 18.46
C GLN A 52 -4.77 -7.76 17.09
N ALA A 53 -4.96 -6.47 16.86
CA ALA A 53 -4.52 -5.85 15.62
C ALA A 53 -3.01 -6.10 15.45
N PRO A 54 -2.54 -6.37 14.23
CA PRO A 54 -1.11 -6.53 13.99
C PRO A 54 -0.32 -5.33 14.53
N GLN A 55 0.76 -5.61 15.27
CA GLN A 55 1.64 -4.57 15.83
C GLN A 55 2.33 -3.76 14.73
N VAL A 56 2.59 -4.40 13.59
CA VAL A 56 3.14 -3.78 12.38
C VAL A 56 2.16 -4.01 11.24
N VAL A 57 1.86 -2.96 10.50
CA VAL A 57 1.02 -2.99 9.29
C VAL A 57 1.86 -2.54 8.11
N THR A 58 2.04 -3.42 7.12
CA THR A 58 2.83 -3.13 5.93
C THR A 58 1.95 -3.02 4.69
N ARG A 59 2.21 -2.03 3.85
CA ARG A 59 1.55 -1.87 2.56
C ARG A 59 2.55 -1.48 1.48
N VAL A 60 2.62 -2.29 0.42
CA VAL A 60 3.39 -1.92 -0.79
C VAL A 60 2.66 -0.79 -1.49
N ILE A 61 3.36 0.33 -1.71
CA ILE A 61 2.84 1.52 -2.39
C ILE A 61 3.25 1.58 -3.86
N GLY A 62 4.34 0.90 -4.24
CA GLY A 62 4.80 0.79 -5.61
C GLY A 62 5.76 -0.38 -5.78
N LYS A 63 5.76 -1.02 -6.95
CA LYS A 63 6.71 -2.06 -7.34
C LYS A 63 6.77 -2.22 -8.85
N GLY A 64 7.88 -2.73 -9.36
CA GLY A 64 8.00 -3.01 -10.79
C GLY A 64 9.40 -3.43 -11.21
N ARG A 65 9.70 -3.19 -12.48
CA ARG A 65 11.04 -3.29 -13.04
C ARG A 65 11.41 -2.00 -13.77
N VAL A 66 12.68 -1.63 -13.71
CA VAL A 66 13.28 -0.50 -14.43
C VAL A 66 14.77 -0.81 -14.61
N ASP A 67 15.34 -0.47 -15.77
CA ASP A 67 16.77 -0.72 -16.08
C ASP A 67 17.24 -2.15 -15.80
N GLY A 68 16.37 -3.14 -16.02
CA GLY A 68 16.68 -4.54 -15.74
C GLY A 68 16.63 -4.94 -14.26
N HIS A 69 16.42 -4.00 -13.32
CA HIS A 69 16.32 -4.27 -11.89
C HIS A 69 14.86 -4.32 -11.42
N ARG A 70 14.58 -5.13 -10.39
CA ARG A 70 13.32 -5.05 -9.64
C ARG A 70 13.40 -3.88 -8.67
N TRP A 71 12.28 -3.19 -8.48
CA TRP A 71 12.16 -2.18 -7.43
C TRP A 71 10.87 -2.35 -6.65
N SER A 72 10.86 -1.85 -5.42
CA SER A 72 9.65 -1.77 -4.59
C SER A 72 9.78 -0.71 -3.50
N VAL A 73 8.66 -0.10 -3.15
CA VAL A 73 8.51 0.75 -1.98
C VAL A 73 7.32 0.26 -1.15
N ALA A 74 7.51 0.14 0.15
CA ALA A 74 6.44 -0.17 1.09
C ALA A 74 6.45 0.83 2.25
N LEU A 75 5.25 1.15 2.75
CA LEU A 75 5.07 1.78 4.05
C LEU A 75 4.92 0.69 5.11
N GLU A 76 5.65 0.83 6.21
CA GLU A 76 5.61 -0.04 7.37
C GLU A 76 5.24 0.80 8.60
N PHE A 77 4.02 0.61 9.11
CA PHE A 77 3.51 1.33 10.26
C PHE A 77 3.60 0.45 11.51
N HIS A 78 4.41 0.88 12.48
CA HIS A 78 4.48 0.31 13.82
C HIS A 78 3.53 1.08 14.74
N ARG A 79 2.55 0.38 15.32
CA ARG A 79 1.55 0.97 16.23
C ARG A 79 2.12 1.51 17.53
N THR A 80 3.33 1.09 17.88
CA THR A 80 4.11 1.56 19.03
C THR A 80 5.55 1.77 18.60
N LEU A 81 6.29 2.62 19.31
CA LEU A 81 7.73 2.78 19.07
C LEU A 81 8.45 1.43 19.26
N PRO A 82 9.21 0.96 18.25
CA PRO A 82 9.97 -0.27 18.38
C PRO A 82 10.96 -0.23 19.53
N LYS A 83 11.21 -1.39 20.16
CA LYS A 83 12.21 -1.50 21.22
C LYS A 83 13.58 -1.04 20.72
N GLY A 84 14.19 -0.10 21.43
CA GLY A 84 15.51 0.44 21.09
C GLY A 84 15.49 1.54 20.02
N TYR A 85 14.31 1.96 19.55
CA TYR A 85 14.19 3.20 18.80
C TYR A 85 14.30 4.39 19.74
N ALA A 86 15.23 5.30 19.47
CA ALA A 86 15.37 6.57 20.16
C ALA A 86 14.68 7.66 19.33
N LEU A 87 13.82 8.45 19.97
CA LEU A 87 13.22 9.61 19.33
C LEU A 87 14.32 10.62 18.98
N PRO A 88 14.28 11.24 17.79
CA PRO A 88 15.20 12.32 17.44
C PRO A 88 15.16 13.45 18.46
N THR A 89 16.29 14.08 18.72
CA THR A 89 16.35 15.29 19.54
C THR A 89 16.09 16.52 18.66
N LEU A 90 15.14 17.34 19.08
CA LEU A 90 14.80 18.60 18.45
C LEU A 90 15.89 19.66 18.73
N PRO A 91 15.95 20.76 17.95
CA PRO A 91 16.97 21.81 18.15
C PRO A 91 16.97 22.45 19.55
N ASP A 92 15.84 22.42 20.26
CA ASP A 92 15.69 22.91 21.63
C ASP A 92 16.12 21.90 22.71
N GLY A 93 16.60 20.71 22.31
CA GLY A 93 17.02 19.65 23.20
C GLY A 93 15.90 18.71 23.66
N ALA A 94 14.64 18.98 23.31
CA ALA A 94 13.53 18.08 23.61
C ALA A 94 13.55 16.84 22.70
N SER A 95 12.94 15.74 23.13
CA SER A 95 12.67 14.61 22.21
C SER A 95 11.52 14.96 21.28
N ALA A 96 11.63 14.60 20.01
CA ALA A 96 10.54 14.71 19.06
C ALA A 96 9.29 13.99 19.58
N PRO A 97 8.08 14.53 19.35
CA PRO A 97 6.85 13.82 19.71
C PRO A 97 6.71 12.56 18.85
N GLY A 98 6.04 11.55 19.40
CA GLY A 98 5.72 10.33 18.65
C GLY A 98 5.45 9.14 19.56
N THR A 99 4.44 8.36 19.22
CA THR A 99 4.07 7.13 19.94
C THR A 99 4.10 5.91 19.04
N SER A 100 4.23 6.12 17.74
CA SER A 100 4.25 5.14 16.67
C SER A 100 5.38 5.47 15.70
N LEU A 101 5.69 4.56 14.78
CA LEU A 101 6.75 4.75 13.80
C LEU A 101 6.23 4.41 12.40
N LEU A 102 6.45 5.30 11.43
CA LEU A 102 6.17 5.03 10.02
C LEU A 102 7.50 4.95 9.27
N CYS A 103 7.77 3.83 8.62
CA CYS A 103 8.98 3.61 7.84
C CYS A 103 8.67 3.48 6.34
N GLN A 104 9.49 4.11 5.50
CA GLN A 104 9.54 3.85 4.08
C GLN A 104 10.61 2.79 3.80
N ARG A 105 10.22 1.69 3.18
CA ARG A 105 11.10 0.57 2.86
C ARG A 105 11.30 0.50 1.35
N MET A 106 12.41 1.07 0.89
CA MET A 106 12.72 1.24 -0.53
C MET A 106 13.82 0.29 -0.98
N TYR A 107 13.59 -0.39 -2.10
CA TYR A 107 14.52 -1.37 -2.66
C TYR A 107 14.71 -1.20 -4.16
N ILE A 108 15.96 -1.32 -4.61
CA ILE A 108 16.37 -1.44 -6.01
C ILE A 108 17.29 -2.64 -6.12
N GLY A 109 17.03 -3.56 -7.05
CA GLY A 109 17.87 -4.74 -7.27
C GLY A 109 17.93 -5.70 -6.06
N GLY A 110 17.00 -5.59 -5.10
CA GLY A 110 17.02 -6.34 -3.85
C GLY A 110 17.84 -5.68 -2.73
N VAL A 111 18.50 -4.55 -2.99
CA VAL A 111 19.25 -3.77 -1.99
C VAL A 111 18.34 -2.69 -1.42
N ARG A 112 18.31 -2.56 -0.10
CA ARG A 112 17.59 -1.48 0.58
C ARG A 112 18.38 -0.17 0.41
N ILE A 113 17.75 0.86 -0.16
CA ILE A 113 18.46 2.09 -0.58
C ILE A 113 19.24 2.72 0.58
N ASP A 114 18.64 2.76 1.75
CA ASP A 114 19.05 3.51 2.93
C ASP A 114 19.69 2.61 4.02
N HIS A 115 20.16 1.41 3.65
CA HIS A 115 20.66 0.42 4.61
C HIS A 115 21.80 0.92 5.51
N GLN A 116 22.61 1.86 5.02
CA GLN A 116 23.74 2.45 5.74
C GLN A 116 23.30 3.28 6.95
N GLY A 117 22.07 3.82 6.96
CA GLY A 117 21.51 4.56 8.10
C GLY A 117 21.04 3.68 9.26
N GLY A 118 21.22 2.36 9.17
CA GLY A 118 20.78 1.40 10.19
C GLY A 118 19.30 1.02 10.07
N PRO A 119 18.75 0.23 11.00
CA PRO A 119 17.42 -0.39 10.84
C PRO A 119 16.24 0.60 10.76
N TRP A 120 16.43 1.81 11.30
CA TRP A 120 15.41 2.85 11.40
C TRP A 120 15.60 4.00 10.41
N SER A 121 16.48 3.81 9.42
CA SER A 121 16.58 4.74 8.31
C SER A 121 15.25 4.83 7.55
N ASP A 122 14.96 6.03 7.04
CA ASP A 122 13.69 6.45 6.44
C ASP A 122 12.45 6.11 7.29
N CYS A 123 12.60 6.19 8.61
CA CYS A 123 11.50 6.12 9.56
C CYS A 123 11.28 7.47 10.26
N GLN A 124 10.01 7.91 10.30
CA GLN A 124 9.60 9.08 11.07
C GLN A 124 8.74 8.68 12.28
N PRO A 125 8.96 9.31 13.45
CA PRO A 125 8.04 9.17 14.56
C PRO A 125 6.71 9.83 14.20
N VAL A 126 5.60 9.18 14.56
CA VAL A 126 4.25 9.66 14.27
C VAL A 126 3.32 9.46 15.46
N THR A 127 2.23 10.21 15.50
CA THR A 127 1.27 10.20 16.61
C THR A 127 0.09 9.28 16.32
N GLY A 128 0.28 7.97 16.55
CA GLY A 128 -0.79 6.98 16.39
C GLY A 128 -1.14 6.70 14.91
N THR A 129 -2.41 6.38 14.63
CA THR A 129 -2.86 6.03 13.27
C THR A 129 -3.20 7.24 12.40
N ASN A 130 -3.36 8.40 13.03
CA ASN A 130 -3.71 9.66 12.38
C ASN A 130 -2.77 10.74 12.92
N ASP A 131 -1.82 11.19 12.09
CA ASP A 131 -0.93 12.28 12.46
C ASP A 131 -1.43 13.60 11.83
N PRO A 132 -1.67 14.66 12.61
CA PRO A 132 -2.01 15.98 12.07
C PRO A 132 -0.79 16.75 11.54
N ALA A 133 0.43 16.22 11.67
CA ALA A 133 1.63 16.83 11.09
C ALA A 133 1.47 17.03 9.58
N PRO A 134 2.13 18.06 9.00
CA PRO A 134 2.02 18.34 7.58
C PRO A 134 2.38 17.12 6.72
N ALA A 135 1.52 16.84 5.74
CA ALA A 135 1.85 15.95 4.64
C ALA A 135 2.49 16.78 3.50
N GLY A 136 2.81 16.14 2.38
CA GLY A 136 3.34 16.79 1.18
C GLY A 136 4.84 16.65 0.96
N GLU A 137 5.53 15.87 1.79
CA GLU A 137 6.95 15.56 1.56
C GLU A 137 7.13 14.70 0.31
N MET A 138 8.16 15.02 -0.47
CA MET A 138 8.56 14.27 -1.66
C MET A 138 10.08 14.17 -1.71
N GLY A 139 10.58 13.00 -2.08
CA GLY A 139 12.00 12.73 -2.12
C GLY A 139 12.40 11.81 -3.26
N LEU A 140 13.61 12.05 -3.77
CA LEU A 140 14.28 11.20 -4.75
C LEU A 140 15.38 10.39 -4.06
N TRP A 141 15.29 9.07 -4.20
CA TRP A 141 16.10 8.12 -3.46
C TRP A 141 16.83 7.17 -4.41
N GLY A 142 18.11 6.90 -4.17
CA GLY A 142 18.91 6.03 -5.02
C GLY A 142 20.07 5.41 -4.26
N LEU A 143 20.70 4.40 -4.86
CA LEU A 143 21.89 3.73 -4.29
C LEU A 143 23.17 4.58 -4.40
N HIS A 144 23.12 5.65 -5.17
CA HIS A 144 24.20 6.61 -5.41
C HIS A 144 23.70 8.02 -5.08
N ASP A 145 24.62 8.99 -5.10
CA ASP A 145 24.31 10.40 -4.83
C ASP A 145 23.17 10.93 -5.71
N LYS A 146 22.54 12.00 -5.23
CA LYS A 146 21.41 12.67 -5.90
C LYS A 146 21.89 13.35 -7.19
N GLY A 147 21.87 12.59 -8.28
CA GLY A 147 22.18 13.03 -9.65
C GLY A 147 21.40 12.19 -10.65
N THR A 148 21.91 12.05 -11.88
CA THR A 148 21.28 11.20 -12.91
C THR A 148 21.77 9.75 -12.89
N ASP A 149 22.74 9.43 -12.04
CA ASP A 149 23.42 8.14 -12.04
C ASP A 149 22.62 7.08 -11.30
N GLY A 150 22.35 5.98 -11.99
CA GLY A 150 21.58 4.86 -11.49
C GLY A 150 20.07 5.11 -11.49
N THR A 151 19.34 4.01 -11.40
CA THR A 151 17.91 4.03 -11.10
C THR A 151 17.66 4.73 -9.76
N ARG A 152 16.65 5.60 -9.73
CA ARG A 152 16.17 6.26 -8.52
C ARG A 152 14.67 6.00 -8.31
N LEU A 153 14.19 6.16 -7.09
CA LEU A 153 12.78 6.07 -6.73
C LEU A 153 12.31 7.44 -6.26
N MET A 154 11.30 7.97 -6.94
CA MET A 154 10.54 9.11 -6.43
C MET A 154 9.47 8.58 -5.48
N VAL A 155 9.41 9.13 -4.28
CA VAL A 155 8.40 8.78 -3.27
C VAL A 155 7.82 10.05 -2.69
N ALA A 156 6.49 10.13 -2.62
CA ALA A 156 5.79 11.23 -1.96
C ALA A 156 4.84 10.71 -0.90
N ASN A 157 4.73 11.44 0.20
CA ASN A 157 3.73 11.29 1.25
C ASN A 157 2.72 12.43 1.10
N PRO A 158 1.76 12.33 0.16
CA PRO A 158 1.02 13.50 -0.29
C PRO A 158 -0.09 13.92 0.67
N GLU A 159 -0.61 15.12 0.44
CA GLU A 159 -1.83 15.62 1.09
C GLU A 159 -3.05 14.70 0.84
N PRO A 160 -4.08 14.73 1.70
CA PRO A 160 -5.18 13.78 1.65
C PRO A 160 -6.00 13.74 0.35
N ASP A 161 -6.01 14.82 -0.41
CA ASP A 161 -6.76 15.00 -1.67
C ASP A 161 -6.02 14.48 -2.91
N VAL A 162 -4.74 14.11 -2.79
CA VAL A 162 -3.93 13.61 -3.91
C VAL A 162 -4.23 12.13 -4.18
N ALA A 163 -4.76 11.87 -5.37
CA ALA A 163 -5.04 10.54 -5.90
C ALA A 163 -3.83 9.89 -6.59
N TYR A 164 -3.01 10.69 -7.29
CA TYR A 164 -1.82 10.19 -7.98
C TYR A 164 -0.78 11.29 -8.27
N GLY A 165 0.48 10.88 -8.42
CA GLY A 165 1.56 11.67 -8.97
C GLY A 165 1.80 11.35 -10.46
N LEU A 166 2.27 12.35 -11.21
CA LEU A 166 2.71 12.23 -12.59
C LEU A 166 4.11 12.84 -12.73
N ILE A 167 5.10 12.02 -13.03
CA ILE A 167 6.47 12.46 -13.28
C ILE A 167 6.64 12.63 -14.77
N THR A 168 6.96 13.84 -15.21
CA THR A 168 7.34 14.13 -16.60
C THR A 168 8.86 14.19 -16.68
N LEU A 169 9.45 13.32 -17.50
CA LEU A 169 10.88 13.32 -17.78
C LEU A 169 11.22 14.31 -18.90
N THR A 170 12.47 14.75 -18.98
CA THR A 170 12.92 15.75 -19.99
C THR A 170 12.74 15.32 -21.45
N ASN A 171 12.60 14.02 -21.73
CA ASN A 171 12.28 13.54 -23.08
C ASN A 171 10.76 13.48 -23.38
N GLY A 172 9.92 13.98 -22.47
CA GLY A 172 8.45 13.94 -22.58
C GLY A 172 7.78 12.65 -22.08
N HIS A 173 8.54 11.61 -21.70
CA HIS A 173 7.97 10.39 -21.14
C HIS A 173 7.37 10.67 -19.76
N GLN A 174 6.18 10.12 -19.52
CA GLN A 174 5.44 10.31 -18.29
C GLN A 174 5.32 9.01 -17.50
N ILE A 175 5.46 9.10 -16.18
CA ILE A 175 5.32 7.97 -15.25
C ILE A 175 4.26 8.34 -14.22
N LYS A 176 3.15 7.58 -14.21
CA LYS A 176 2.05 7.76 -13.27
C LYS A 176 2.17 6.80 -12.09
N ALA A 177 1.93 7.29 -10.87
CA ALA A 177 1.88 6.47 -9.66
C ALA A 177 0.68 6.83 -8.79
N THR A 178 -0.13 5.83 -8.45
CA THR A 178 -1.33 5.99 -7.62
C THR A 178 -0.99 6.07 -6.14
N THR A 179 -1.66 6.97 -5.42
CA THR A 179 -1.58 7.06 -3.96
C THR A 179 -2.19 5.82 -3.31
N VAL A 180 -1.47 5.22 -2.37
CA VAL A 180 -1.88 4.06 -1.60
C VAL A 180 -1.85 4.38 -0.12
N THR A 181 -2.93 4.07 0.58
CA THR A 181 -3.06 4.26 2.04
C THR A 181 -2.75 2.97 2.79
N VAL A 182 -2.03 3.08 3.91
CA VAL A 182 -1.80 1.96 4.84
C VAL A 182 -3.12 1.63 5.55
N PRO A 183 -3.58 0.36 5.53
CA PRO A 183 -4.86 -0.02 6.13
C PRO A 183 -5.00 0.39 7.59
N GLY A 184 -6.12 1.05 7.91
CA GLY A 184 -6.45 1.48 9.27
C GLY A 184 -5.66 2.70 9.77
N THR A 185 -5.10 3.50 8.86
CA THR A 185 -4.36 4.74 9.17
C THR A 185 -4.66 5.82 8.12
N THR A 186 -4.22 7.05 8.33
CA THR A 186 -4.23 8.12 7.32
C THR A 186 -2.96 8.17 6.47
N TYR A 187 -1.94 7.39 6.81
CA TYR A 187 -0.65 7.38 6.11
C TYR A 187 -0.79 6.86 4.70
N ARG A 188 -0.36 7.66 3.74
CA ARG A 188 -0.49 7.39 2.32
C ARG A 188 0.75 7.83 1.58
N ALA A 189 1.04 7.16 0.48
CA ALA A 189 2.15 7.52 -0.38
C ALA A 189 1.95 6.98 -1.80
N TRP A 190 2.63 7.57 -2.76
CA TRP A 190 2.83 7.00 -4.09
C TRP A 190 4.33 6.88 -4.36
N ALA A 191 4.71 5.93 -5.22
CA ALA A 191 6.11 5.73 -5.60
C ALA A 191 6.25 5.36 -7.08
N ALA A 192 7.26 5.92 -7.73
CA ALA A 192 7.58 5.67 -9.14
C ALA A 192 9.10 5.55 -9.36
N PRO A 193 9.54 4.72 -10.32
CA PRO A 193 10.94 4.62 -10.68
C PRO A 193 11.31 5.74 -11.66
N VAL A 194 12.48 6.34 -11.47
CA VAL A 194 13.14 7.22 -12.43
C VAL A 194 14.31 6.44 -13.03
N PRO A 195 14.30 6.15 -14.34
CA PRO A 195 15.36 5.37 -14.95
C PRO A 195 16.73 6.07 -14.89
N ASP A 196 17.78 5.26 -15.05
CA ASP A 196 19.17 5.71 -15.15
C ASP A 196 19.37 6.74 -16.28
N GLY A 197 20.17 7.76 -16.01
CA GLY A 197 20.47 8.85 -16.94
C GLY A 197 19.29 9.79 -17.23
N ARG A 198 18.14 9.65 -16.55
CA ARG A 198 16.94 10.44 -16.84
C ARG A 198 16.76 11.62 -15.90
N THR A 199 16.52 12.80 -16.44
CA THR A 199 16.17 13.99 -15.66
C THR A 199 14.66 14.14 -15.56
N ILE A 200 14.19 14.57 -14.39
CA ILE A 200 12.79 14.94 -14.16
C ILE A 200 12.62 16.39 -14.59
N ALA A 201 11.67 16.64 -15.49
CA ALA A 201 11.29 18.00 -15.89
C ALA A 201 10.25 18.60 -14.94
N ALA A 202 9.28 17.78 -14.51
CA ALA A 202 8.27 18.18 -13.56
C ALA A 202 7.69 16.98 -12.82
N VAL A 203 7.17 17.23 -11.63
CA VAL A 203 6.27 16.35 -10.89
C VAL A 203 4.99 17.09 -10.61
N ASP A 204 3.88 16.55 -11.10
CA ASP A 204 2.54 17.06 -10.85
C ASP A 204 1.78 16.09 -9.94
N GLN A 205 0.91 16.61 -9.09
CA GLN A 205 -0.01 15.78 -8.29
C GLN A 205 -1.45 16.15 -8.61
N TYR A 206 -2.32 15.15 -8.61
CA TYR A 206 -3.70 15.29 -9.06
C TYR A 206 -4.68 14.68 -8.07
N ASP A 207 -5.89 15.25 -8.03
CA ASP A 207 -7.04 14.66 -7.35
C ASP A 207 -7.71 13.54 -8.19
N ASP A 208 -8.74 12.92 -7.63
CA ASP A 208 -9.54 11.87 -8.30
C ASP A 208 -10.37 12.40 -9.49
N HIS A 209 -10.52 13.73 -9.63
CA HIS A 209 -11.20 14.38 -10.75
C HIS A 209 -10.22 14.82 -11.86
N HIS A 210 -8.94 14.46 -11.75
CA HIS A 210 -7.86 14.85 -12.65
C HIS A 210 -7.55 16.36 -12.66
N HIS A 211 -7.93 17.09 -11.61
CA HIS A 211 -7.43 18.44 -11.40
C HIS A 211 -6.03 18.39 -10.83
N ARG A 212 -5.13 19.19 -11.41
CA ARG A 212 -3.77 19.34 -10.89
C ARG A 212 -3.80 20.16 -9.61
N LEU A 213 -3.31 19.58 -8.52
CA LEU A 213 -3.19 20.19 -7.20
C LEU A 213 -1.83 20.88 -7.01
N THR A 214 -0.75 20.25 -7.48
CA THR A 214 0.61 20.79 -7.37
C THR A 214 1.40 20.60 -8.66
N HIS A 215 2.41 21.45 -8.83
CA HIS A 215 3.37 21.41 -9.94
C HIS A 215 4.74 21.79 -9.38
N ASP A 216 5.71 20.88 -9.49
CA ASP A 216 7.07 21.08 -9.01
C ASP A 216 8.10 20.76 -10.11
N THR A 217 9.07 21.65 -10.30
CA THR A 217 10.13 21.54 -11.31
C THR A 217 11.53 21.48 -10.69
N ASN A 218 11.64 21.48 -9.36
CA ASN A 218 12.91 21.55 -8.64
C ASN A 218 13.53 20.14 -8.44
N TRP A 219 13.77 19.44 -9.55
CA TRP A 219 14.22 18.03 -9.56
C TRP A 219 15.49 17.79 -10.39
N HIS A 220 16.37 18.79 -10.43
CA HIS A 220 17.62 18.80 -11.19
C HIS A 220 18.82 18.28 -10.38
#